data_AF-A0A962CI12-F1
#
_entry.id   AF-A0A962CI12-F1
#
_cell.length_a   1.000
_cell.length_b   1.000
_cell.length_c   1.000
_cell.angle_alpha   90.00
_cell.angle_beta   90.00
_cell.angle_gamma   90.00
#
_symmetry.space_group_name_H-M   'P 1'
#
loop_
_entity.id
_entity.type
_entity.pdbx_description
1 polymer ?
#
loop_
_entity_poly.entity_id
_entity_poly.type
_entity_poly.pdbx_seq_one_letter_code
_entity_poly.pdbx_strand_id
1 'polypeptide(L)'
;MSARSRTLFCCAMLLSSLSATAATRHAGECVDGVVEGYACNNVDLLAHMDLVALGTTAGGSGNDMWGWTDPDTSKEYALVGLNNGTAFVDISDPEHPVRLGNLATHSVNSTWRDIKTLGYYALIVSEAADHGLQVFDLRHLRTVASPPATFTEDAWYGNFGRAHNIVVNEASGFAYAVGSRQGTQQCGAGLHMIDMHNPLMPTFAGCFSADGYT
;
A
#
# COMPACT_ATOMS: atom_id res chain seq x y z
N MET A 1 22.68 -35.86 -36.21
CA MET A 1 21.64 -35.38 -35.27
C MET A 1 21.83 -33.87 -35.11
N SER A 2 21.45 -33.10 -36.13
CA SER A 2 20.26 -32.23 -36.17
C SER A 2 20.26 -31.14 -35.08
N ALA A 3 20.82 -29.99 -35.46
CA ALA A 3 20.55 -28.70 -34.84
C ALA A 3 19.06 -28.36 -34.99
N ARG A 4 18.45 -27.81 -33.92
CA ARG A 4 17.14 -27.16 -34.00
C ARG A 4 17.32 -25.66 -33.81
N SER A 5 17.32 -24.95 -34.93
CA SER A 5 17.03 -23.52 -35.01
C SER A 5 15.62 -23.26 -34.48
N ARG A 6 15.47 -22.31 -33.56
CA ARG A 6 14.17 -21.71 -33.23
C ARG A 6 14.06 -20.39 -33.99
N THR A 7 13.44 -20.47 -35.17
CA THR A 7 13.02 -19.30 -35.93
C THR A 7 11.77 -18.72 -35.26
N LEU A 8 11.86 -17.51 -34.71
CA LEU A 8 10.68 -16.67 -34.44
C LEU A 8 10.49 -15.75 -35.64
N PHE A 9 9.48 -16.03 -36.46
CA PHE A 9 8.93 -15.06 -37.40
C PHE A 9 7.61 -14.57 -36.82
N CYS A 10 7.57 -13.31 -36.39
CA CYS A 10 6.31 -12.57 -36.30
C CYS A 10 6.54 -11.20 -36.93
N CYS A 11 6.21 -11.12 -38.21
CA CYS A 11 6.09 -9.85 -38.92
C CYS A 11 4.66 -9.37 -38.72
N ALA A 12 4.48 -8.35 -37.89
CA ALA A 12 3.30 -7.50 -37.93
C ALA A 12 3.78 -6.07 -37.69
N MET A 13 3.90 -5.29 -38.78
CA MET A 13 3.86 -3.84 -38.67
C MET A 13 2.46 -3.48 -38.16
N LEU A 14 2.35 -3.28 -36.85
CA LEU A 14 1.29 -2.49 -36.26
C LEU A 14 1.93 -1.17 -35.86
N LEU A 15 1.34 -0.06 -36.32
CA LEU A 15 1.65 1.26 -35.78
C LEU A 15 1.46 1.16 -34.26
N SER A 16 2.56 1.06 -33.52
CA SER A 16 2.53 1.15 -32.07
C SER A 16 2.24 2.60 -31.73
N SER A 17 0.96 2.93 -31.49
CA SER A 17 0.70 3.91 -30.46
C SER A 17 1.41 3.37 -29.22
N LEU A 18 2.35 4.13 -28.68
CA LEU A 18 3.04 3.81 -27.44
C LEU A 18 2.00 3.98 -26.32
N SER A 19 1.06 3.05 -26.22
CA SER A 19 0.31 2.87 -25.00
C SER A 19 1.32 2.28 -24.03
N ALA A 20 1.71 3.07 -23.03
CA ALA A 20 2.40 2.55 -21.86
C ALA A 20 1.41 1.61 -21.16
N THR A 21 1.37 0.36 -21.61
CA THR A 21 0.69 -0.71 -20.89
C THR A 21 1.40 -0.83 -19.56
N ALA A 22 0.67 -0.59 -18.47
CA ALA A 22 1.06 -1.00 -17.13
C ALA A 22 1.58 -2.44 -17.20
N ALA A 23 2.88 -2.63 -16.97
CA ALA A 23 3.52 -3.92 -17.16
C ALA A 23 4.39 -4.23 -15.95
N THR A 24 4.08 -5.34 -15.28
CA THR A 24 5.02 -5.99 -14.39
C THR A 24 6.17 -6.54 -15.25
N ARG A 25 7.40 -6.11 -14.97
CA ARG A 25 8.59 -6.71 -15.60
C ARG A 25 9.16 -7.75 -14.63
N HIS A 26 9.40 -8.95 -15.13
CA HIS A 26 10.19 -9.95 -14.42
C HIS A 26 11.63 -9.46 -14.40
N ALA A 27 12.22 -9.37 -13.22
CA ALA A 27 13.58 -8.87 -13.07
C ALA A 27 14.52 -10.03 -12.73
N GLY A 28 15.77 -9.91 -13.19
CA GLY A 28 16.75 -11.00 -13.15
C GLY A 28 17.62 -11.00 -11.90
N GLU A 29 18.62 -11.89 -11.90
CA GLU A 29 19.65 -11.93 -10.87
C GLU A 29 20.54 -10.68 -10.90
N CYS A 30 21.10 -10.32 -9.76
CA CYS A 30 22.14 -9.31 -9.66
C CYS A 30 23.46 -9.82 -10.24
N VAL A 31 23.76 -9.43 -11.49
CA VAL A 31 25.01 -9.81 -12.18
C VAL A 31 25.94 -8.59 -12.24
N ASP A 32 27.18 -8.76 -11.76
CA ASP A 32 28.19 -7.70 -11.73
C ASP A 32 27.74 -6.40 -11.03
N GLY A 33 26.85 -6.52 -10.04
CA GLY A 33 26.34 -5.40 -9.24
C GLY A 33 25.24 -4.58 -9.89
N VAL A 34 24.63 -5.08 -10.99
CA VAL A 34 23.53 -4.40 -11.68
C VAL A 34 22.39 -5.39 -12.02
N VAL A 35 21.14 -4.95 -11.86
CA VAL A 35 19.92 -5.64 -12.33
C VAL A 35 18.95 -4.62 -12.91
N GLU A 36 18.48 -4.81 -14.15
CA GLU A 36 17.52 -3.91 -14.82
C GLU A 36 17.93 -2.40 -14.79
N GLY A 37 19.23 -2.11 -14.76
CA GLY A 37 19.75 -0.73 -14.68
C GLY A 37 19.83 -0.14 -13.26
N TYR A 38 19.43 -0.91 -12.25
CA TYR A 38 19.60 -0.56 -10.84
C TYR A 38 20.87 -1.19 -10.28
N ALA A 39 21.59 -0.45 -9.44
CA ALA A 39 22.69 -1.01 -8.67
C ALA A 39 22.12 -2.01 -7.65
N CYS A 40 22.78 -3.16 -7.52
CA CYS A 40 22.41 -4.22 -6.58
C CYS A 40 23.66 -4.77 -5.89
N ASN A 41 23.48 -5.27 -4.67
CA ASN A 41 24.54 -5.93 -3.90
C ASN A 41 23.91 -6.96 -2.97
N ASN A 42 24.12 -8.24 -3.27
CA ASN A 42 23.57 -9.36 -2.50
C ASN A 42 22.04 -9.30 -2.34
N VAL A 43 21.36 -8.75 -3.35
CA VAL A 43 19.90 -8.64 -3.47
C VAL A 43 19.53 -8.83 -4.93
N ASP A 44 18.49 -9.62 -5.18
CA ASP A 44 17.91 -9.79 -6.51
C ASP A 44 16.63 -8.96 -6.62
N LEU A 45 16.36 -8.44 -7.82
CA LEU A 45 15.08 -7.81 -8.13
C LEU A 45 14.22 -8.89 -8.79
N LEU A 46 13.16 -9.34 -8.15
CA LEU A 46 12.32 -10.44 -8.66
C LEU A 46 11.22 -9.93 -9.60
N ALA A 47 10.66 -8.76 -9.30
CA ALA A 47 9.66 -8.11 -10.12
C ALA A 47 9.69 -6.59 -9.93
N HIS A 48 9.24 -5.87 -10.96
CA HIS A 48 9.05 -4.43 -10.91
C HIS A 48 7.65 -4.05 -11.43
N MET A 49 6.84 -3.42 -10.59
CA MET A 49 5.55 -2.83 -10.94
C MET A 49 5.66 -1.31 -10.91
N ASP A 50 5.40 -0.65 -12.03
CA ASP A 50 5.32 0.80 -12.06
C ASP A 50 4.07 1.32 -11.32
N LEU A 51 4.04 2.62 -10.99
CA LEU A 51 2.93 3.22 -10.25
C LEU A 51 1.58 3.12 -10.99
N VAL A 52 1.57 3.09 -12.32
CA VAL A 52 0.34 2.92 -13.10
C VAL A 52 -0.16 1.47 -12.99
N ALA A 53 0.76 0.51 -12.98
CA ALA A 53 0.49 -0.90 -12.67
C ALA A 53 0.02 -1.11 -11.23
N LEU A 54 0.30 -0.19 -10.30
CA LEU A 54 -0.23 -0.20 -8.93
C LEU A 54 -1.58 0.52 -8.75
N GLY A 55 -2.03 1.30 -9.74
CA GLY A 55 -3.40 1.84 -9.77
C GLY A 55 -3.51 3.35 -9.66
N THR A 56 -2.41 4.08 -9.82
CA THR A 56 -2.46 5.54 -10.03
C THR A 56 -2.38 5.90 -11.52
N THR A 57 -2.49 7.18 -11.84
CA THR A 57 -2.39 7.71 -13.21
C THR A 57 -0.93 8.01 -13.57
N ALA A 58 -0.66 8.28 -14.85
CA ALA A 58 0.64 8.83 -15.25
C ALA A 58 0.91 10.14 -14.47
N GLY A 59 2.11 10.27 -13.90
CA GLY A 59 2.45 11.37 -12.98
C GLY A 59 1.89 11.23 -11.57
N GLY A 60 1.22 10.12 -11.25
CA GLY A 60 0.88 9.75 -9.89
C GLY A 60 2.13 9.50 -9.04
N SER A 61 1.95 9.53 -7.73
CA SER A 61 3.01 9.30 -6.75
C SER A 61 2.61 8.18 -5.80
N GLY A 62 3.61 7.54 -5.21
CA GLY A 62 3.45 6.58 -4.13
C GLY A 62 4.33 6.97 -2.96
N ASN A 63 3.91 6.58 -1.76
CA ASN A 63 4.65 6.81 -0.55
C ASN A 63 4.30 5.71 0.46
N ASP A 64 5.30 5.27 1.23
CA ASP A 64 5.20 4.17 2.19
C ASP A 64 4.77 2.82 1.59
N MET A 65 5.18 1.75 2.28
CA MET A 65 4.70 0.41 2.01
C MET A 65 4.78 -0.45 3.26
N TRP A 66 3.86 -1.40 3.37
CA TRP A 66 3.81 -2.34 4.48
C TRP A 66 3.55 -3.75 3.96
N GLY A 67 4.15 -4.74 4.61
CA GLY A 67 3.91 -6.16 4.32
C GLY A 67 2.88 -6.74 5.28
N TRP A 68 2.03 -7.64 4.78
CA TRP A 68 1.15 -8.44 5.61
C TRP A 68 1.18 -9.90 5.16
N THR A 69 1.49 -10.80 6.08
CA THR A 69 1.35 -12.24 5.86
C THR A 69 0.03 -12.67 6.50
N ASP A 70 -0.84 -13.24 5.68
CA ASP A 70 -2.10 -13.79 6.15
C ASP A 70 -1.83 -15.01 7.06
N PRO A 71 -2.21 -14.95 8.35
CA PRO A 71 -1.92 -16.04 9.28
C PRO A 71 -2.71 -17.32 8.99
N ASP A 72 -3.81 -17.26 8.22
CA ASP A 72 -4.63 -18.45 7.91
C ASP A 72 -4.22 -19.12 6.60
N THR A 73 -3.66 -18.35 5.64
CA THR A 73 -3.38 -18.84 4.28
C THR A 73 -1.90 -18.81 3.90
N SER A 74 -1.06 -18.18 4.72
CA SER A 74 0.35 -17.89 4.44
C SER A 74 0.58 -17.06 3.18
N LYS A 75 -0.46 -16.47 2.59
CA LYS A 75 -0.31 -15.53 1.48
C LYS A 75 0.34 -14.25 1.96
N GLU A 76 1.24 -13.72 1.15
CA GLU A 76 1.94 -12.47 1.44
C GLU A 76 1.40 -11.36 0.56
N TYR A 77 1.20 -10.19 1.18
CA TYR A 77 0.62 -9.03 0.52
C TYR A 77 1.50 -7.80 0.75
N ALA A 78 1.72 -7.04 -0.32
CA ALA A 78 2.23 -5.68 -0.21
C ALA A 78 1.05 -4.69 -0.21
N LEU A 79 1.04 -3.82 0.79
CA LEU A 79 0.12 -2.69 0.93
C LEU A 79 0.93 -1.44 0.56
N VAL A 80 0.56 -0.76 -0.52
CA VAL A 80 1.36 0.34 -1.07
C VAL A 80 0.56 1.63 -1.05
N GLY A 81 1.08 2.65 -0.38
CA GLY A 81 0.44 3.97 -0.37
C GLY A 81 0.62 4.66 -1.72
N LEU A 82 -0.47 5.14 -2.30
CA LEU A 82 -0.52 5.89 -3.54
C LEU A 82 -1.18 7.24 -3.29
N ASN A 83 -0.93 8.23 -4.15
CA ASN A 83 -1.51 9.55 -3.97
C ASN A 83 -3.05 9.58 -3.97
N ASN A 84 -3.68 8.55 -4.53
CA ASN A 84 -5.14 8.37 -4.63
C ASN A 84 -5.74 7.31 -3.69
N GLY A 85 -4.94 6.60 -2.88
CA GLY A 85 -5.42 5.57 -1.97
C GLY A 85 -4.34 4.57 -1.60
N THR A 86 -4.73 3.32 -1.34
CA THR A 86 -3.82 2.23 -1.00
C THR A 86 -4.01 1.08 -1.98
N ALA A 87 -2.93 0.62 -2.61
CA ALA A 87 -2.94 -0.57 -3.46
C ALA A 87 -2.67 -1.83 -2.63
N PHE A 88 -3.32 -2.94 -3.00
CA PHE A 88 -3.08 -4.26 -2.45
C PHE A 88 -2.55 -5.18 -3.55
N VAL A 89 -1.38 -5.78 -3.30
CA VAL A 89 -0.70 -6.66 -4.24
C VAL A 89 -0.46 -8.00 -3.57
N ASP A 90 -0.94 -9.10 -4.16
CA ASP A 90 -0.54 -10.46 -3.77
C ASP A 90 0.88 -10.68 -4.27
N ILE A 91 1.80 -10.93 -3.34
CA ILE A 91 3.23 -11.19 -3.58
C ILE A 91 3.62 -12.60 -3.15
N SER A 92 2.66 -13.50 -2.97
CA SER A 92 2.91 -14.91 -2.58
C SER A 92 3.75 -15.65 -3.62
N ASP A 93 3.66 -15.24 -4.89
CA ASP A 93 4.66 -15.51 -5.92
C ASP A 93 5.40 -14.20 -6.23
N PRO A 94 6.59 -13.97 -5.66
CA PRO A 94 7.28 -12.68 -5.75
C PRO A 94 7.82 -12.40 -7.16
N GLU A 95 7.91 -13.40 -8.03
CA GLU A 95 8.29 -13.25 -9.44
C GLU A 95 7.08 -12.84 -10.32
N HIS A 96 5.86 -13.07 -9.84
CA HIS A 96 4.61 -12.78 -10.54
C HIS A 96 3.59 -12.05 -9.65
N PRO A 97 3.91 -10.84 -9.12
CA PRO A 97 3.02 -10.12 -8.25
C PRO A 97 1.72 -9.70 -8.96
N VAL A 98 0.59 -9.81 -8.27
CA VAL A 98 -0.74 -9.51 -8.80
C VAL A 98 -1.39 -8.37 -8.02
N ARG A 99 -1.65 -7.22 -8.67
CA ARG A 99 -2.47 -6.15 -8.09
C ARG A 99 -3.91 -6.63 -7.93
N LEU A 100 -4.33 -6.85 -6.68
CA LEU A 100 -5.69 -7.27 -6.36
C LEU A 100 -6.69 -6.13 -6.44
N GLY A 101 -6.28 -4.91 -6.12
CA GLY A 101 -7.15 -3.75 -6.17
C GLY A 101 -6.63 -2.59 -5.32
N ASN A 102 -7.47 -1.57 -5.17
CA ASN A 102 -7.14 -0.36 -4.44
C ASN A 102 -8.27 0.03 -3.48
N LEU A 103 -7.93 0.38 -2.25
CA LEU A 103 -8.79 1.16 -1.37
C LEU A 103 -8.69 2.62 -1.76
N ALA A 104 -9.82 3.26 -2.09
CA ALA A 104 -9.85 4.69 -2.38
C ALA A 104 -9.50 5.53 -1.14
N THR A 105 -8.84 6.68 -1.34
CA THR A 105 -8.66 7.67 -0.27
C THR A 105 -10.01 8.08 0.31
N HIS A 106 -10.10 8.22 1.64
CA HIS A 106 -11.35 8.62 2.30
C HIS A 106 -11.84 9.99 1.84
N SER A 107 -10.90 10.94 1.68
CA SER A 107 -11.20 12.34 1.38
C SER A 107 -10.65 12.78 0.03
N VAL A 108 -9.48 13.40 0.03
CA VAL A 108 -8.82 13.94 -1.16
C VAL A 108 -7.49 13.23 -1.41
N ASN A 109 -6.96 13.41 -2.61
CA ASN A 109 -5.62 12.92 -2.94
C ASN A 109 -4.57 13.64 -2.11
N SER A 110 -3.57 12.89 -1.66
CA SER A 110 -2.41 13.40 -0.94
C SER A 110 -1.23 12.50 -1.25
N THR A 111 -0.06 13.08 -1.41
CA THR A 111 1.19 12.34 -1.64
C THR A 111 1.70 11.64 -0.39
N TRP A 112 0.99 11.75 0.74
CA TRP A 112 1.40 11.20 2.02
C TRP A 112 0.36 10.28 2.63
N ARG A 113 0.76 9.04 2.93
CA ARG A 113 0.05 7.99 3.66
C ARG A 113 1.01 7.17 4.52
N ASP A 114 0.51 6.57 5.58
CA ASP A 114 1.26 5.57 6.33
C ASP A 114 0.34 4.41 6.69
N ILE A 115 0.87 3.20 6.57
CA ILE A 115 0.10 1.96 6.66
C ILE A 115 0.75 1.05 7.71
N LYS A 116 -0.06 0.55 8.64
CA LYS A 116 0.33 -0.52 9.56
C LYS A 116 -0.78 -1.54 9.69
N THR A 117 -0.45 -2.71 10.21
CA THR A 117 -1.42 -3.80 10.41
C THR A 117 -1.70 -4.03 11.88
N LEU A 118 -2.91 -4.49 12.18
CA LEU A 118 -3.30 -5.04 13.48
C LEU A 118 -4.13 -6.29 13.24
N GLY A 119 -3.50 -7.46 13.39
CA GLY A 119 -4.14 -8.74 13.05
C GLY A 119 -4.56 -8.79 11.58
N TYR A 120 -5.87 -8.84 11.33
CA TYR A 120 -6.45 -8.86 9.98
C TYR A 120 -6.75 -7.48 9.39
N TYR A 121 -6.42 -6.40 10.09
CA TYR A 121 -6.83 -5.05 9.68
C TYR A 121 -5.63 -4.22 9.24
N ALA A 122 -5.75 -3.54 8.11
CA ALA A 122 -4.87 -2.44 7.73
C ALA A 122 -5.40 -1.12 8.32
N LEU A 123 -4.52 -0.37 8.97
CA LEU A 123 -4.75 0.94 9.55
C LEU A 123 -3.99 1.97 8.71
N ILE A 124 -4.74 2.90 8.11
CA ILE A 124 -4.22 3.77 7.05
C ILE A 124 -4.52 5.22 7.41
N VAL A 125 -3.47 6.03 7.54
CA VAL A 125 -3.57 7.48 7.75
C VAL A 125 -3.01 8.26 6.57
N SER A 126 -3.29 9.56 6.50
CA SER A 126 -2.79 10.46 5.47
C SER A 126 -2.71 11.90 5.99
N GLU A 127 -1.84 12.71 5.38
CA GLU A 127 -1.86 14.17 5.54
C GLU A 127 -2.97 14.86 4.73
N ALA A 128 -3.77 14.10 3.97
CA ALA A 128 -4.99 14.62 3.34
C ALA A 128 -5.92 15.24 4.40
N ALA A 129 -6.51 16.39 4.06
CA ALA A 129 -7.48 17.05 4.93
C ALA A 129 -8.69 16.11 5.15
N ASP A 130 -9.16 16.05 6.40
CA ASP A 130 -10.32 15.26 6.83
C ASP A 130 -10.26 13.76 6.47
N HIS A 131 -9.04 13.21 6.32
CA HIS A 131 -8.83 11.78 6.04
C HIS A 131 -9.05 10.90 7.27
N GLY A 132 -8.59 11.33 8.44
CA GLY A 132 -8.60 10.51 9.65
C GLY A 132 -7.86 9.18 9.49
N LEU A 133 -8.39 8.14 10.15
CA LEU A 133 -7.94 6.75 10.04
C LEU A 133 -8.96 5.92 9.25
N GLN A 134 -8.52 5.33 8.13
CA GLN A 134 -9.25 4.25 7.46
C GLN A 134 -8.84 2.90 8.05
N VAL A 135 -9.81 2.02 8.27
CA VAL A 135 -9.61 0.62 8.67
C VAL A 135 -10.15 -0.28 7.57
N PHE A 136 -9.32 -1.20 7.10
CA PHE A 136 -9.69 -2.16 6.05
C PHE A 136 -9.40 -3.59 6.51
N ASP A 137 -10.37 -4.49 6.33
CA ASP A 137 -10.24 -5.91 6.63
C ASP A 137 -9.52 -6.64 5.48
N LEU A 138 -8.27 -7.02 5.72
CA LEU A 138 -7.40 -7.65 4.73
C LEU A 138 -7.90 -9.02 4.26
N ARG A 139 -8.85 -9.64 4.96
CA ARG A 139 -9.46 -10.91 4.53
C ARG A 139 -10.26 -10.76 3.24
N HIS A 140 -10.71 -9.55 2.90
CA HIS A 140 -11.35 -9.26 1.59
C HIS A 140 -10.44 -9.59 0.41
N LEU A 141 -9.11 -9.57 0.61
CA LEU A 141 -8.12 -9.89 -0.42
C LEU A 141 -8.13 -11.37 -0.83
N ARG A 142 -8.67 -12.28 0.01
CA ARG A 142 -8.70 -13.72 -0.25
C ARG A 142 -9.64 -14.11 -1.40
N THR A 143 -10.66 -13.30 -1.67
CA THR A 143 -11.80 -13.67 -2.54
C THR A 143 -11.97 -12.74 -3.75
N VAL A 144 -10.91 -12.03 -4.16
CA VAL A 144 -10.95 -11.15 -5.33
C VAL A 144 -11.02 -11.98 -6.61
N ALA A 145 -12.22 -12.12 -7.17
CA ALA A 145 -12.43 -12.95 -8.38
C ALA A 145 -11.95 -12.28 -9.68
N SER A 146 -12.02 -10.95 -9.76
CA SER A 146 -11.69 -10.17 -10.97
C SER A 146 -10.83 -8.96 -10.60
N PRO A 147 -9.51 -9.14 -10.40
CA PRO A 147 -8.61 -8.03 -10.11
C PRO A 147 -8.38 -7.13 -11.35
N PRO A 148 -8.13 -5.82 -11.17
CA PRO A 148 -8.16 -5.09 -9.89
C PRO A 148 -9.60 -4.76 -9.44
N ALA A 149 -9.87 -4.88 -8.16
CA ALA A 149 -11.10 -4.40 -7.52
C ALA A 149 -10.94 -2.97 -6.97
N THR A 150 -12.06 -2.26 -6.80
CA THR A 150 -12.12 -1.02 -6.01
C THR A 150 -12.75 -1.35 -4.66
N PHE A 151 -12.02 -1.06 -3.58
CA PHE A 151 -12.45 -1.27 -2.21
C PHE A 151 -12.87 0.05 -1.54
N THR A 152 -13.66 -0.08 -0.48
CA THR A 152 -14.01 0.98 0.48
C THR A 152 -13.57 0.54 1.88
N GLU A 153 -13.34 1.49 2.78
CA GLU A 153 -12.98 1.17 4.16
C GLU A 153 -14.12 0.43 4.89
N ASP A 154 -13.76 -0.49 5.79
CA ASP A 154 -14.72 -1.21 6.65
C ASP A 154 -15.08 -0.39 7.89
N ALA A 155 -14.19 0.48 8.33
CA ALA A 155 -14.48 1.50 9.34
C ALA A 155 -13.63 2.76 9.11
N TRP A 156 -14.13 3.87 9.65
CA TRP A 156 -13.45 5.16 9.63
C TRP A 156 -13.48 5.80 11.01
N TYR A 157 -12.35 6.35 11.44
CA TYR A 157 -12.21 7.08 12.68
C TYR A 157 -11.76 8.52 12.42
N GLY A 158 -12.68 9.45 12.65
CA GLY A 158 -12.54 10.87 12.30
C GLY A 158 -12.24 11.82 13.46
N ASN A 159 -11.81 11.33 14.63
CA ASN A 159 -11.50 12.21 15.77
C ASN A 159 -10.16 12.96 15.63
N PHE A 160 -9.49 12.81 14.48
CA PHE A 160 -8.45 13.70 14.00
C PHE A 160 -8.62 13.88 12.49
N GLY A 161 -8.20 15.02 11.95
CA GLY A 161 -8.38 15.31 10.52
C GLY A 161 -7.33 14.65 9.64
N ARG A 162 -6.06 14.68 10.06
CA ARG A 162 -4.93 14.16 9.28
C ARG A 162 -3.79 13.70 10.19
N ALA A 163 -2.91 12.83 9.71
CA ALA A 163 -1.70 12.43 10.43
C ALA A 163 -0.57 12.07 9.46
N HIS A 164 0.68 12.26 9.90
CA HIS A 164 1.85 11.93 9.10
C HIS A 164 2.13 10.43 9.09
N ASN A 165 2.13 9.84 10.29
CA ASN A 165 2.42 8.42 10.51
C ASN A 165 1.38 7.76 11.42
N ILE A 166 1.38 6.43 11.41
CA ILE A 166 0.67 5.59 12.36
C ILE A 166 1.62 4.51 12.91
N VAL A 167 1.52 4.27 14.21
CA VAL A 167 2.26 3.19 14.90
C VAL A 167 1.25 2.31 15.61
N VAL A 168 1.48 1.01 15.67
CA VAL A 168 0.60 0.04 16.31
C VAL A 168 1.37 -0.71 17.38
N ASN A 169 0.78 -0.83 18.57
CA ASN A 169 1.21 -1.78 19.59
C ASN A 169 0.21 -2.95 19.58
N GLU A 170 0.56 -3.98 18.82
CA GLU A 170 -0.29 -5.17 18.63
C GLU A 170 -0.57 -5.90 19.95
N ALA A 171 0.41 -5.94 20.86
CA ALA A 171 0.26 -6.64 22.14
C ALA A 171 -0.78 -5.96 23.06
N SER A 172 -0.91 -4.64 22.98
CA SER A 172 -1.87 -3.88 23.80
C SER A 172 -3.16 -3.52 23.07
N GLY A 173 -3.25 -3.70 21.75
CA GLY A 173 -4.42 -3.31 20.95
C GLY A 173 -4.61 -1.80 20.79
N PHE A 174 -3.52 -1.02 20.79
CA PHE A 174 -3.57 0.45 20.61
C PHE A 174 -2.84 0.87 19.34
N ALA A 175 -3.39 1.88 18.67
CA ALA A 175 -2.74 2.58 17.57
C ALA A 175 -2.47 4.04 17.95
N TYR A 176 -1.48 4.64 17.31
CA TYR A 176 -0.96 5.95 17.62
C TYR A 176 -0.79 6.73 16.31
N ALA A 177 -1.66 7.69 16.05
CA ALA A 177 -1.48 8.63 14.95
C ALA A 177 -0.46 9.70 15.40
N VAL A 178 0.64 9.80 14.66
CA VAL A 178 1.78 10.66 14.98
C VAL A 178 1.82 11.81 13.98
N GLY A 179 2.10 13.02 14.48
CA GLY A 179 2.01 14.22 13.67
C GLY A 179 0.57 14.54 13.26
N SER A 180 -0.40 14.19 14.12
CA SER A 180 -1.81 14.43 13.84
C SER A 180 -2.17 15.90 13.97
N ARG A 181 -3.20 16.35 13.24
CA ARG A 181 -3.79 17.68 13.35
C ARG A 181 -5.30 17.60 13.29
N GLN A 182 -5.97 18.64 13.80
CA GLN A 182 -7.43 18.75 13.87
C GLN A 182 -8.02 17.61 14.72
N GLY A 183 -7.37 17.29 15.84
CA GLY A 183 -7.85 16.28 16.80
C GLY A 183 -9.01 16.76 17.67
N THR A 184 -9.29 16.03 18.75
CA THR A 184 -10.37 16.37 19.70
C THR A 184 -10.14 17.72 20.39
N GLN A 185 -11.15 18.24 21.10
CA GLN A 185 -11.00 19.50 21.87
C GLN A 185 -9.86 19.43 22.89
N GLN A 186 -9.57 18.25 23.41
CA GLN A 186 -8.48 18.00 24.35
C GLN A 186 -7.09 18.02 23.65
N CYS A 187 -7.06 17.84 22.32
CA CYS A 187 -5.88 17.42 21.56
C CYS A 187 -5.90 17.98 20.11
N GLY A 188 -5.56 19.25 19.91
CA GLY A 188 -5.61 19.86 18.58
C GLY A 188 -4.60 19.31 17.57
N ALA A 189 -3.42 18.86 18.05
CA ALA A 189 -2.35 18.30 17.24
C ALA A 189 -1.39 17.42 18.08
N GLY A 190 -0.48 16.70 17.41
CA GLY A 190 0.59 15.90 18.02
C GLY A 190 0.29 14.40 17.99
N LEU A 191 0.57 13.71 19.09
CA LEU A 191 0.29 12.27 19.25
C LEU A 191 -1.18 12.06 19.61
N HIS A 192 -1.89 11.22 18.85
CA HIS A 192 -3.28 10.85 19.10
C HIS A 192 -3.38 9.34 19.29
N MET A 193 -3.85 8.89 20.44
CA MET A 193 -3.91 7.49 20.84
C MET A 193 -5.32 6.94 20.62
N ILE A 194 -5.39 5.75 20.04
CA ILE A 194 -6.63 5.12 19.57
C ILE A 194 -6.70 3.71 20.17
N ASP A 195 -7.79 3.41 20.85
CA ASP A 195 -8.12 2.06 21.28
C ASP A 195 -8.66 1.27 20.07
N MET A 196 -7.97 0.19 19.74
CA MET A 196 -8.25 -0.69 18.60
C MET A 196 -8.67 -2.10 19.02
N HIS A 197 -9.12 -2.32 20.26
CA HIS A 197 -9.64 -3.64 20.70
C HIS A 197 -10.85 -4.08 19.86
N ASN A 198 -11.60 -3.13 19.30
CA ASN A 198 -12.53 -3.37 18.21
C ASN A 198 -12.14 -2.53 16.99
N PRO A 199 -11.40 -3.08 16.01
CA PRO A 199 -10.94 -2.32 14.85
C PRO A 199 -12.06 -1.74 13.98
N LEU A 200 -13.27 -2.31 14.03
CA LEU A 200 -14.44 -1.78 13.31
C LEU A 200 -15.17 -0.68 14.10
N MET A 201 -14.81 -0.45 15.35
CA MET A 201 -15.26 0.69 16.15
C MET A 201 -14.10 1.27 16.99
N PRO A 202 -13.11 1.91 16.34
CA PRO A 202 -12.01 2.55 17.06
C PRO A 202 -12.50 3.64 18.00
N THR A 203 -11.87 3.79 19.17
CA THR A 203 -12.24 4.84 20.14
C THR A 203 -11.04 5.65 20.60
N PHE A 204 -11.30 6.86 21.11
CA PHE A 204 -10.24 7.72 21.63
C PHE A 204 -9.68 7.17 22.95
N ALA A 205 -8.35 6.99 23.03
CA ALA A 205 -7.67 6.50 24.22
C ALA A 205 -6.89 7.59 24.97
N GLY A 206 -6.51 8.67 24.29
CA GLY A 206 -5.68 9.72 24.87
C GLY A 206 -4.90 10.48 23.81
N CYS A 207 -4.09 11.44 24.23
CA CYS A 207 -3.21 12.18 23.34
C CYS A 207 -2.04 12.81 24.10
N PHE A 208 -1.07 13.30 23.34
CA PHE A 208 0.01 14.14 23.85
C PHE A 208 0.33 15.23 22.83
N SER A 209 -0.01 16.47 23.17
CA SER A 209 0.07 17.63 22.27
C SER A 209 1.34 18.48 22.43
N ALA A 210 2.13 18.24 23.49
CA ALA A 210 3.28 19.08 23.82
C ALA A 210 4.48 18.89 22.87
N ASP A 211 4.63 17.73 22.24
CA ASP A 211 5.68 17.49 21.24
C ASP A 211 5.34 18.06 19.86
N GLY A 212 4.10 18.51 19.64
CA GLY A 212 3.67 19.23 18.44
C GLY A 212 3.87 18.47 17.12
N TYR A 213 3.48 19.15 16.04
CA TYR A 213 3.82 18.83 14.64
C TYR A 213 3.51 20.09 13.82
N THR A 214 4.49 20.99 13.74
CA THR A 214 4.37 22.36 13.18
C THR A 214 4.45 22.40 11.67
#